data_AF-A0A3M8CE54-F1
#
_entry.id   AF-A0A3M8CE54-F1
#
_cell.length_a   1.000
_cell.length_b   1.000
_cell.length_c   1.000
_cell.angle_alpha   90.00
_cell.angle_beta   90.00
_cell.angle_gamma   90.00
#
_symmetry.space_group_name_H-M   'P 1'
#
loop_
_entity.id
_entity.type
_entity.pdbx_description
1 polymer ?
#
loop_
_entity_poly.entity_id
_entity_poly.type
_entity_poly.pdbx_seq_one_letter_code
_entity_poly.pdbx_strand_id
1 'polypeptide(L)'
;METVAAEAKFGYVSNEIKHRLLETIRSVQDDINERICWKDDDSGIGYCVSMNEGTVLCVSVSEPGYMPNASVLPFLENELGEPSTLYASPSSLNPEVLIFYMMWKRIIH
;
A
#
# COMPACT_ATOMS: atom_id res chain seq x y z
N MET A 1 13.23 -15.28 14.49
CA MET A 1 11.96 -15.42 13.74
C MET A 1 12.37 -15.56 12.29
N GLU A 2 12.22 -16.74 11.70
CA GLU A 2 12.55 -16.93 10.28
C GLU A 2 11.60 -16.09 9.43
N THR A 3 12.14 -15.18 8.64
CA THR A 3 11.40 -14.49 7.57
C THR A 3 11.15 -15.49 6.46
N VAL A 4 9.96 -16.09 6.46
CA VAL A 4 9.47 -16.90 5.34
C VAL A 4 9.06 -15.93 4.24
N ALA A 5 9.61 -16.09 3.04
CA ALA A 5 9.14 -15.35 1.87
C ALA A 5 7.66 -15.74 1.62
N ALA A 6 6.75 -14.80 1.83
CA ALA A 6 5.34 -15.00 1.52
C ALA A 6 5.13 -14.83 0.02
N GLU A 7 4.53 -15.82 -0.63
CA GLU A 7 4.09 -15.68 -2.03
C GLU A 7 3.03 -14.57 -2.11
N ALA A 8 3.16 -13.67 -3.09
CA ALA A 8 2.23 -12.58 -3.34
C ALA A 8 1.53 -12.78 -4.68
N LYS A 9 0.31 -12.25 -4.79
CA LYS A 9 -0.42 -12.25 -6.07
C LYS A 9 -0.24 -10.94 -6.82
N PHE A 10 -0.17 -11.07 -8.14
CA PHE A 10 -0.07 -9.96 -9.08
C PHE A 10 -1.22 -10.06 -10.08
N GLY A 11 -2.01 -9.00 -10.15
CA GLY A 11 -3.14 -8.84 -11.05
C GLY A 11 -3.05 -7.54 -11.84
N TYR A 12 -4.01 -7.35 -12.73
CA TYR A 12 -4.15 -6.10 -13.45
C TYR A 12 -4.57 -4.96 -12.50
N VAL A 13 -3.94 -3.80 -12.65
CA VAL A 13 -4.33 -2.56 -11.96
C VAL A 13 -4.69 -1.55 -13.04
N SER A 14 -5.91 -1.03 -12.99
CA SER A 14 -6.39 -0.04 -13.95
C SER A 14 -5.62 1.29 -13.85
N ASN A 15 -5.61 2.06 -14.94
CA ASN A 15 -4.96 3.37 -14.93
C ASN A 15 -5.65 4.36 -13.97
N GLU A 16 -6.96 4.22 -13.77
CA GLU A 16 -7.72 5.01 -12.81
C GLU A 16 -7.23 4.79 -11.37
N ILE A 17 -7.05 3.53 -10.98
CA ILE A 17 -6.53 3.16 -9.66
C ILE A 17 -5.10 3.69 -9.47
N LYS A 18 -4.24 3.55 -10.48
CA LYS A 18 -2.87 4.09 -10.44
C LYS A 18 -2.88 5.61 -10.29
N HIS A 19 -3.71 6.31 -11.07
CA HIS A 19 -3.83 7.77 -11.02
C HIS A 19 -4.30 8.23 -9.65
N ARG A 20 -5.38 7.64 -9.14
CA ARG A 20 -5.94 7.97 -7.82
C ARG A 20 -4.96 7.69 -6.69
N LEU A 21 -4.19 6.60 -6.77
CA LEU A 21 -3.12 6.32 -5.80
C LEU A 21 -2.06 7.42 -5.81
N LEU A 22 -1.59 7.85 -6.98
CA LEU A 22 -0.59 8.92 -7.08
C LEU A 22 -1.12 10.27 -6.57
N GLU A 23 -2.38 10.61 -6.85
CA GLU A 23 -3.03 11.80 -6.27
C GLU A 23 -3.14 11.70 -4.74
N THR A 24 -3.54 10.53 -4.24
CA THR A 24 -3.63 10.28 -2.79
C THR A 24 -2.26 10.43 -2.13
N ILE A 25 -1.21 9.89 -2.74
CA ILE A 25 0.18 10.01 -2.27
C ILE A 25 0.62 11.47 -2.23
N ARG A 26 0.31 12.27 -3.25
CA ARG A 26 0.63 13.70 -3.27
C ARG A 26 -0.09 14.45 -2.15
N SER A 27 -1.40 14.21 -1.97
CA SER A 27 -2.19 14.84 -0.90
C SER A 27 -1.58 14.60 0.48
N VAL A 28 -1.29 13.34 0.83
CA VAL A 28 -0.75 13.02 2.17
C VAL A 28 0.69 13.47 2.36
N GLN A 29 1.42 13.79 1.28
CA GLN A 29 2.76 14.38 1.40
C GLN A 29 2.69 15.86 1.75
N ASP A 30 1.60 16.54 1.40
CA ASP A 30 1.38 17.95 1.71
C ASP A 30 0.84 18.13 3.15
N ASP A 31 0.13 17.13 3.71
CA ASP A 31 -0.33 17.11 5.11
C ASP A 31 0.14 15.85 5.85
N ILE A 32 1.15 16.03 6.73
CA ILE A 32 1.81 14.95 7.47
C ILE A 32 0.94 14.20 8.48
N ASN A 33 -0.27 14.67 8.75
CA ASN A 33 -1.23 13.97 9.63
C ASN A 33 -2.37 13.31 8.83
N GLU A 34 -2.35 13.42 7.50
CA GLU A 34 -3.41 12.91 6.67
C GLU A 34 -3.24 11.40 6.40
N ARG A 35 -4.32 10.67 6.62
CA ARG A 35 -4.49 9.29 6.18
C ARG A 35 -5.73 9.22 5.31
N ILE A 36 -5.55 8.88 4.05
CA ILE A 36 -6.65 8.72 3.10
C ILE A 36 -6.77 7.23 2.79
N CYS A 37 -7.95 6.67 3.06
CA CYS A 37 -8.29 5.33 2.63
C CYS A 37 -9.53 5.36 1.73
N TRP A 38 -9.56 4.50 0.73
CA TRP A 38 -10.71 4.30 -0.14
C TRP A 38 -10.78 2.86 -0.63
N LYS A 39 -11.93 2.47 -1.16
CA LYS A 39 -12.17 1.13 -1.69
C LYS A 39 -12.53 1.25 -3.16
N ASP A 40 -11.97 0.36 -3.97
CA ASP A 40 -12.46 0.13 -5.32
C ASP A 40 -13.71 -0.74 -5.23
N ASP A 41 -14.86 -0.20 -5.62
CA ASP A 41 -16.15 -0.87 -5.47
C ASP A 41 -16.30 -2.05 -6.43
N ASP A 42 -15.61 -2.02 -7.58
CA ASP A 42 -15.66 -3.08 -8.59
C ASP A 42 -14.91 -4.34 -8.13
N SER A 43 -13.70 -4.18 -7.60
CA SER A 43 -12.87 -5.30 -7.13
C SER A 43 -13.03 -5.62 -5.64
N GLY A 44 -13.58 -4.68 -4.87
CA GLY A 44 -13.62 -4.77 -3.42
C GLY A 44 -12.27 -4.54 -2.72
N ILE A 45 -11.23 -4.14 -3.45
CA ILE A 45 -9.89 -3.92 -2.90
C ILE A 45 -9.84 -2.56 -2.19
N GLY A 46 -9.35 -2.57 -0.95
CA GLY A 46 -9.07 -1.37 -0.17
C GLY A 46 -7.67 -0.85 -0.41
N TYR A 47 -7.53 0.46 -0.50
CA TYR A 47 -6.27 1.17 -0.60
C TYR A 47 -6.21 2.19 0.52
N CYS A 48 -5.07 2.27 1.21
CA CYS A 48 -4.84 3.35 2.15
C CYS A 48 -3.45 3.92 2.01
N VAL A 49 -3.34 5.24 2.13
CA VAL A 49 -2.07 5.96 2.09
C VAL A 49 -1.99 6.86 3.32
N SER A 50 -0.83 6.89 3.95
CA SER A 50 -0.54 7.77 5.08
C SER A 50 0.91 8.20 5.08
N MET A 51 1.16 9.38 5.62
CA MET A 51 2.48 9.85 5.98
C MET A 51 2.64 9.84 7.51
N ASN A 52 3.78 9.38 8.02
CA ASN A 52 4.10 9.46 9.45
C ASN A 52 5.21 10.48 9.68
N GLU A 53 4.90 11.55 10.43
CA GLU A 53 5.85 12.61 10.82
C GLU A 53 6.69 13.17 9.65
N GLY A 54 6.15 13.14 8.42
CA GLY A 54 6.86 13.55 7.21
C GLY A 54 8.04 12.65 6.78
N THR A 55 8.30 11.55 7.49
CA THR A 55 9.48 10.70 7.28
C THR A 55 9.15 9.37 6.61
N VAL A 56 7.93 8.86 6.78
CA VAL A 56 7.57 7.54 6.25
C VAL A 56 6.25 7.59 5.49
N LEU A 57 6.33 7.35 4.19
CA LEU A 57 5.17 7.10 3.34
C LEU A 57 4.79 5.62 3.46
N CYS A 58 3.54 5.35 3.79
CA CYS A 58 2.97 4.00 3.80
C CYS A 58 1.83 3.94 2.79
N VAL A 59 1.88 2.94 1.91
CA VAL A 59 0.76 2.52 1.06
C VAL A 59 0.38 1.12 1.49
N SER A 60 -0.91 0.88 1.74
CA SER A 60 -1.43 -0.44 2.02
C SER A 60 -2.56 -0.84 1.09
N VAL A 61 -2.60 -2.14 0.77
CA VAL A 61 -3.63 -2.78 -0.04
C VAL A 61 -4.29 -3.86 0.81
N SER A 62 -5.60 -3.83 0.92
CA SER A 62 -6.37 -4.79 1.72
C SER A 62 -7.43 -5.49 0.87
N GLU A 63 -7.49 -6.82 0.98
CA GLU A 63 -8.57 -7.58 0.36
C GLU A 63 -8.77 -8.94 1.04
N PRO A 64 -9.92 -9.59 0.84
CA PRO A 64 -10.13 -10.96 1.29
C PRO A 64 -9.16 -11.94 0.61
N GLY A 65 -8.55 -12.83 1.40
CA GLY A 65 -7.74 -13.93 0.86
C GLY A 65 -6.50 -14.28 1.69
N TYR A 66 -5.76 -15.27 1.20
CA TYR A 66 -4.61 -15.84 1.90
C TYR A 66 -3.25 -15.33 1.38
N MET A 67 -3.24 -14.60 0.26
CA MET A 67 -2.02 -14.06 -0.35
C MET A 67 -2.10 -12.54 -0.48
N PRO A 68 -1.03 -11.80 -0.12
CA PRO A 68 -1.02 -10.35 -0.22
C PRO A 68 -1.11 -9.91 -1.68
N ASN A 69 -1.88 -8.85 -1.92
CA ASN A 69 -1.96 -8.24 -3.23
C ASN A 69 -0.83 -7.24 -3.43
N ALA A 70 0.18 -7.66 -4.19
CA ALA A 70 1.32 -6.83 -4.56
C ALA A 70 1.15 -6.20 -5.95
N SER A 71 -0.06 -6.19 -6.53
CA SER A 71 -0.28 -5.76 -7.92
C SER A 71 0.12 -4.31 -8.19
N VAL A 72 0.03 -3.45 -7.17
CA VAL A 72 0.43 -2.04 -7.29
C VAL A 72 1.93 -1.84 -7.08
N LEU A 73 2.64 -2.81 -6.49
CA LEU A 73 4.05 -2.68 -6.13
C LEU A 73 4.93 -2.32 -7.34
N PRO A 74 4.87 -3.04 -8.50
CA PRO A 74 5.76 -2.72 -9.62
C PRO A 74 5.55 -1.30 -10.17
N PHE A 75 4.32 -0.78 -10.12
CA PHE A 75 4.06 0.59 -10.55
C PHE A 75 4.58 1.59 -9.54
N LEU A 76 4.36 1.36 -8.24
CA LEU A 76 4.85 2.25 -7.18
C LEU A 76 6.38 2.26 -7.12
N GLU A 77 7.03 1.13 -7.39
CA GLU A 77 8.49 1.06 -7.51
C GLU A 77 9.02 1.93 -8.66
N ASN A 78 8.33 1.95 -9.80
CA ASN A 78 8.70 2.82 -10.91
C ASN A 78 8.54 4.32 -10.57
N GLU A 79 7.54 4.67 -9.76
CA GLU A 79 7.23 6.06 -9.44
C GLU A 79 8.00 6.59 -8.21
N LEU A 80 8.29 5.72 -7.24
CA LEU A 80 8.82 6.11 -5.92
C LEU A 80 10.18 5.47 -5.60
N GLY A 81 10.65 4.52 -6.43
CA GLY A 81 11.79 3.65 -6.12
C GLY A 81 11.40 2.47 -5.23
N GLU A 82 12.38 1.64 -4.84
CA GLU A 82 12.14 0.45 -4.03
C GLU A 82 11.68 0.81 -2.59
N PRO A 83 10.66 0.13 -2.05
CA PRO A 83 10.23 0.33 -0.67
C PRO A 83 11.30 -0.14 0.31
N SER A 84 11.48 0.61 1.39
CA SER A 84 12.38 0.26 2.49
C SER A 84 11.88 -0.91 3.32
N THR A 85 10.56 -1.17 3.31
CA THR A 85 9.94 -2.26 4.06
C THR A 85 8.69 -2.75 3.36
N LEU A 86 8.57 -4.07 3.27
CA LEU A 86 7.39 -4.79 2.79
C LEU A 86 6.96 -5.81 3.85
N TYR A 87 5.69 -5.86 4.18
CA TYR A 87 5.14 -6.96 4.98
C TYR A 87 3.64 -7.12 4.75
N ALA A 88 3.12 -8.28 5.12
CA ALA A 88 1.69 -8.56 5.12
C ALA A 88 1.23 -8.95 6.52
N SER A 89 0.02 -8.57 6.89
CA SER A 89 -0.60 -8.99 8.15
C SER A 89 -2.11 -9.11 7.98
N PRO A 90 -2.77 -10.10 8.61
CA PRO A 90 -4.22 -10.13 8.70
C PRO A 90 -4.75 -8.85 9.34
N SER A 91 -5.92 -8.40 8.90
CA SER A 91 -6.61 -7.28 9.53
C SER A 91 -7.03 -7.68 10.94
N SER A 92 -6.82 -6.76 11.90
CA SER A 92 -7.29 -6.93 13.28
C SER A 92 -8.81 -6.92 13.40
N LEU A 93 -9.51 -6.35 12.40
CA LEU A 93 -10.97 -6.27 12.36
C LEU A 93 -11.61 -7.50 11.69
N ASN A 94 -10.93 -8.09 10.71
CA ASN A 94 -11.37 -9.30 10.03
C ASN A 94 -10.15 -10.15 9.61
N PRO A 95 -9.87 -11.28 10.27
CA PRO A 95 -8.74 -12.14 9.94
C PRO A 95 -8.75 -12.72 8.52
N GLU A 96 -9.90 -12.72 7.83
CA GLU A 96 -10.01 -13.16 6.43
C GLU A 96 -9.51 -12.10 5.43
N VAL A 97 -9.32 -10.86 5.89
CA VAL A 97 -8.74 -9.78 5.09
C VAL A 97 -7.25 -9.70 5.36
N LEU A 98 -6.46 -9.79 4.31
CA LEU A 98 -5.03 -9.63 4.38
C LEU A 98 -4.65 -8.21 3.93
N ILE A 99 -3.78 -7.56 4.69
CA ILE A 99 -3.29 -6.22 4.38
C ILE A 99 -1.81 -6.32 4.00
N PHE A 100 -1.48 -5.89 2.80
CA PHE A 100 -0.12 -5.73 2.31
C PHE A 100 0.34 -4.29 2.53
N TYR A 101 1.48 -4.09 3.19
CA TYR A 101 2.05 -2.80 3.52
C TYR A 101 3.35 -2.59 2.74
N MET A 102 3.46 -1.42 2.10
CA MET A 102 4.64 -0.96 1.39
C MET A 102 5.07 0.39 1.98
N MET A 103 6.31 0.49 2.45
CA MET A 103 6.78 1.67 3.18
C MET A 103 8.07 2.23 2.59
N TRP A 104 8.10 3.54 2.37
CA TRP A 104 9.27 4.29 1.90
C TRP A 104 9.71 5.26 2.99
N LYS A 105 10.94 5.07 3.50
CA LYS A 105 11.57 6.04 4.39
C LYS A 105 12.18 7.15 3.56
N ARG A 106 11.72 8.39 3.75
CA ARG A 106 12.37 9.56 3.16
C ARG A 106 13.64 9.88 3.92
N ILE A 107 14.73 10.06 3.19
CA ILE A 107 15.94 10.69 3.73
C ILE A 107 15.69 12.21 3.64
N ILE A 108 15.39 12.84 4.78
CA ILE A 108 15.34 14.30 4.86
C ILE A 108 16.81 14.76 4.93
N HIS A 109 17.28 15.48 3.91
CA HIS A 109 18.59 16.14 3.89
C HIS A 109 18.51 17.56 4.44
#